data_AF-A0A7J3JT60-F1
#
_entry.id   AF-A0A7J3JT60-F1
#
_cell.length_a   1.000
_cell.length_b   1.000
_cell.length_c   1.000
_cell.angle_alpha   90.00
_cell.angle_beta   90.00
_cell.angle_gamma   90.00
#
_symmetry.space_group_name_H-M   'P 1'
#
loop_
_entity.id
_entity.type
_entity.pdbx_description
1 polymer ?
#
loop_
_entity_poly.entity_id
_entity_poly.type
_entity_poly.pdbx_seq_one_letter_code
_entity_poly.pdbx_strand_id
1 'polypeptide(L)'
;MNQYYSIKRRGVAIVNERFEGRSLEVHVVNGEKLMGVVDEVALYELGMSIENTPTIISRNSILYVVTGLSDIHGMGECCEKEYVLDEEFIGSDVLTKLVNGNEIEGRLIKITRDEVGLAQGNKAVIIPRRSILYLKILGR
;
A
#
# COMPACT_ATOMS: atom_id res chain seq x y z
N MET A 1 -22.57 28.63 8.53
CA MET A 1 -22.71 27.17 8.74
C MET A 1 -21.93 26.48 7.63
N ASN A 2 -20.63 26.23 7.82
CA ASN A 2 -19.83 25.49 6.85
C ASN A 2 -19.91 24.02 7.20
N GLN A 3 -20.64 23.27 6.37
CA GLN A 3 -20.76 21.83 6.48
C GLN A 3 -19.40 21.17 6.25
N TYR A 4 -19.00 20.37 7.23
CA TYR A 4 -17.88 19.45 7.18
C TYR A 4 -17.98 18.56 5.92
N TYR A 5 -17.05 18.69 4.97
CA TYR A 5 -16.73 17.59 4.05
C TYR A 5 -15.86 16.57 4.79
N SER A 6 -16.45 15.89 5.78
CA SER A 6 -15.89 14.67 6.35
C SER A 6 -16.39 13.48 5.52
N ILE A 7 -15.87 13.30 4.31
CA ILE A 7 -15.86 11.96 3.74
C ILE A 7 -14.64 11.27 4.36
N LYS A 8 -14.81 10.74 5.57
CA LYS A 8 -13.87 9.77 6.15
C LYS A 8 -13.85 8.56 5.20
N ARG A 9 -13.00 8.59 4.18
CA ARG A 9 -12.71 7.47 3.26
C ARG A 9 -11.82 6.44 3.96
N ARG A 10 -12.25 5.99 5.15
CA ARG A 10 -11.60 4.91 5.87
C ARG A 10 -11.74 3.65 5.01
N GLY A 11 -10.63 3.08 4.53
CA GLY A 11 -10.59 1.75 3.92
C GLY A 11 -10.24 1.65 2.43
N VAL A 12 -9.99 2.75 1.72
CA VAL A 12 -9.68 2.71 0.28
C VAL A 12 -8.24 2.20 0.03
N ALA A 13 -7.27 2.86 0.66
CA ALA A 13 -5.84 2.55 0.57
C ALA A 13 -5.24 2.26 1.95
N ILE A 14 -4.25 1.38 1.99
CA ILE A 14 -3.38 1.16 3.15
C ILE A 14 -2.53 2.41 3.37
N VAL A 15 -1.88 2.95 2.34
CA VAL A 15 -1.18 4.24 2.41
C VAL A 15 -2.21 5.36 2.44
N ASN A 16 -2.50 5.86 3.65
CA ASN A 16 -3.48 6.93 3.93
C ASN A 16 -2.87 7.96 4.90
N GLU A 17 -3.67 8.91 5.39
CA GLU A 17 -3.23 10.04 6.23
C GLU A 17 -2.49 9.62 7.51
N ARG A 18 -2.63 8.35 7.95
CA ARG A 18 -1.84 7.82 9.09
C ARG A 18 -0.35 7.69 8.80
N PHE A 19 0.03 7.73 7.53
CA PHE A 19 1.42 7.71 7.09
C PHE A 19 2.09 9.08 7.11
N GLU A 20 1.35 10.18 7.33
CA GLU A 20 1.96 11.50 7.49
C GLU A 20 2.96 11.51 8.64
N GLY A 21 4.15 12.06 8.38
CA GLY A 21 5.30 12.03 9.29
C GLY A 21 6.05 10.68 9.35
N ARG A 22 5.64 9.66 8.59
CA ARG A 22 6.34 8.36 8.52
C ARG A 22 7.34 8.33 7.38
N SER A 23 8.45 7.63 7.60
CA SER A 23 9.40 7.32 6.54
C SER A 23 8.86 6.18 5.68
N LEU A 24 8.85 6.36 4.37
CA LEU A 24 8.49 5.33 3.39
C LEU A 24 9.59 5.14 2.38
N GLU A 25 9.68 3.92 1.86
CA GLU A 25 10.43 3.58 0.65
C GLU A 25 9.42 3.24 -0.46
N VAL A 26 9.33 4.09 -1.48
CA VAL A 26 8.41 3.96 -2.61
C VAL A 26 9.20 3.48 -3.83
N HIS A 27 8.79 2.35 -4.39
CA HIS A 27 9.29 1.84 -5.66
C HIS A 27 8.30 2.22 -6.75
N VAL A 28 8.76 2.90 -7.78
CA VAL A 28 7.93 3.30 -8.92
C VAL A 28 8.16 2.40 -10.13
N VAL A 29 7.18 2.39 -11.05
CA VAL A 29 7.12 1.47 -12.19
C VAL A 29 8.32 1.54 -13.13
N ASN A 30 9.03 2.66 -13.19
CA ASN A 30 10.24 2.83 -14.00
C ASN A 30 11.51 2.27 -13.33
N GLY A 31 11.40 1.71 -12.12
CA GLY A 31 12.51 1.12 -11.37
C GLY A 31 13.20 2.08 -10.40
N GLU A 32 12.80 3.35 -10.33
CA GLU A 32 13.32 4.27 -9.32
C GLU A 32 12.83 3.91 -7.92
N LYS A 33 13.70 4.19 -6.94
CA LYS A 33 13.43 4.04 -5.51
C LYS A 33 13.52 5.41 -4.86
N LEU A 34 12.42 5.81 -4.24
CA LEU A 34 12.23 7.09 -3.58
C LEU A 34 12.07 6.86 -2.08
N MET A 35 12.92 7.45 -1.25
CA MET A 35 12.90 7.24 0.20
C MET A 35 12.87 8.58 0.92
N GLY A 36 11.90 8.76 1.81
CA GLY A 36 11.68 10.04 2.46
C GLY A 36 10.54 9.99 3.45
N VAL A 37 10.24 11.15 4.03
CA VAL A 37 9.14 11.31 4.99
C VAL A 37 7.90 11.78 4.23
N VAL A 38 6.75 11.17 4.51
CA VAL A 38 5.46 11.61 3.97
C VAL A 38 5.05 12.92 4.63
N ASP A 39 4.78 13.92 3.81
CA ASP A 39 4.29 15.23 4.25
C ASP A 39 2.76 15.30 4.16
N GLU A 40 2.20 14.88 3.02
CA GLU A 40 0.77 14.91 2.76
C GLU A 40 0.31 13.68 1.97
N VAL A 41 -0.88 13.17 2.29
CA VAL A 41 -1.48 12.05 1.56
C VAL A 41 -2.78 12.47 0.87
N ALA A 42 -2.78 12.44 -0.46
CA ALA A 42 -3.94 12.71 -1.28
C ALA A 42 -4.49 11.45 -1.95
N LEU A 43 -5.66 11.59 -2.59
CA LEU A 43 -6.34 10.50 -3.29
C LEU A 43 -5.53 9.94 -4.46
N TYR A 44 -4.86 10.81 -5.22
CA TYR A 44 -4.14 10.44 -6.44
C TYR A 44 -2.62 10.55 -6.30
N GLU A 45 -2.15 11.18 -5.23
CA GLU A 45 -0.77 11.61 -5.08
C GLU A 45 -0.30 11.42 -3.63
N LEU A 46 1.01 11.31 -3.48
CA LEU A 46 1.71 11.25 -2.21
C LEU A 46 2.76 12.37 -2.21
N GLY A 47 2.65 13.31 -1.27
CA GLY A 47 3.66 14.32 -1.03
C GLY A 47 4.72 13.77 -0.08
N MET A 48 5.98 13.78 -0.49
CA MET A 48 7.12 13.33 0.32
C MET A 48 8.25 14.34 0.31
N SER A 49 8.97 14.46 1.44
CA SER A 49 10.26 15.13 1.51
C SER A 49 11.37 14.09 1.33
N ILE A 50 12.04 14.14 0.18
CA ILE A 50 13.15 13.24 -0.20
C ILE A 50 14.41 14.07 -0.21
N GLU A 51 15.36 13.78 0.69
CA GLU A 51 16.60 14.56 0.82
C GLU A 51 16.36 16.08 0.95
N ASN A 52 15.31 16.45 1.71
CA ASN A 52 14.82 17.84 1.87
C ASN A 52 14.25 18.48 0.60
N THR A 53 13.98 17.70 -0.44
CA THR A 53 13.31 18.15 -1.66
C THR A 53 11.86 17.70 -1.66
N PRO A 54 10.87 18.63 -1.69
CA PRO A 54 9.47 18.29 -1.88
C PRO A 54 9.27 17.54 -3.19
N THR A 55 8.73 16.34 -3.10
CA THR A 55 8.53 15.43 -4.23
C THR A 55 7.10 14.92 -4.21
N ILE A 56 6.39 15.11 -5.32
CA ILE A 56 5.03 14.62 -5.50
C ILE A 56 5.10 13.33 -6.32
N ILE A 57 4.61 12.23 -5.74
CA ILE A 57 4.57 10.93 -6.39
C ILE A 57 3.13 10.64 -6.78
N SER A 58 2.88 10.45 -8.08
CA SER A 58 1.60 9.93 -8.52
C SER A 58 1.40 8.53 -7.93
N ARG A 59 0.28 8.29 -7.26
CA ARG A 59 -0.09 6.91 -6.87
C ARG A 59 -0.15 6.00 -8.07
N ASN A 60 -0.36 6.58 -9.26
CA ASN A 60 -0.40 5.85 -10.50
C ASN A 60 0.96 5.33 -11.00
N SER A 61 2.07 5.84 -10.46
CA SER A 61 3.42 5.35 -10.76
C SER A 61 3.96 4.39 -9.70
N ILE A 62 3.28 4.22 -8.55
CA ILE A 62 3.75 3.35 -7.47
C ILE A 62 3.62 1.88 -7.88
N LEU A 63 4.74 1.17 -7.90
CA LEU A 63 4.83 -0.28 -8.07
C LEU A 63 4.56 -1.00 -6.75
N TYR A 64 5.25 -0.59 -5.68
CA TYR A 64 4.99 -0.99 -4.30
C TYR A 64 5.66 -0.02 -3.31
N VAL A 65 5.25 -0.07 -2.04
CA VAL A 65 5.79 0.73 -0.95
C VAL A 65 6.28 -0.20 0.14
N VAL A 66 7.40 0.14 0.78
CA VAL A 66 7.97 -0.57 1.92
C VAL A 66 7.93 0.34 3.14
N THR A 67 7.47 -0.21 4.26
CA THR A 67 7.35 0.47 5.55
C THR A 67 7.66 -0.48 6.72
N GLY A 68 7.67 0.03 7.95
CA GLY A 68 7.76 -0.79 9.14
C GLY A 68 6.48 -1.62 9.32
N LEU A 69 6.63 -2.87 9.77
CA LEU A 69 5.46 -3.75 9.98
C LEU A 69 4.44 -3.13 10.96
N SER A 70 4.91 -2.36 11.95
CA SER A 70 4.07 -1.67 12.92
C SER A 70 3.24 -0.52 12.35
N ASP A 71 3.62 0.01 11.18
CA ASP A 71 2.87 1.09 10.53
C ASP A 71 1.61 0.55 9.83
N ILE A 72 1.58 -0.76 9.53
CA ILE A 72 0.41 -1.46 9.00
C ILE A 72 -0.39 -2.07 10.16
N HIS A 73 -1.06 -1.21 10.91
CA HIS A 73 -1.98 -1.62 11.98
C HIS A 73 -3.40 -1.08 11.79
N GLY A 74 -4.37 -1.87 12.28
CA GLY A 74 -5.80 -1.58 12.28
C GLY A 74 -6.60 -2.38 11.25
N MET A 75 -7.81 -2.77 11.64
CA MET A 75 -8.80 -3.41 10.77
C MET A 75 -9.09 -2.49 9.58
N GLY A 76 -8.81 -2.96 8.37
CA GLY A 76 -9.49 -2.48 7.18
C GLY A 76 -10.62 -3.47 6.91
N GLU A 77 -11.86 -3.00 6.93
CA GLU A 77 -12.97 -3.76 6.36
C GLU A 77 -12.67 -3.90 4.87
N CYS A 78 -12.32 -5.10 4.41
CA CYS A 78 -12.19 -5.35 2.99
C CYS A 78 -13.56 -5.68 2.43
N CYS A 79 -13.88 -4.99 1.33
CA CYS A 79 -15.02 -5.11 0.44
C CYS A 79 -15.78 -6.44 0.54
N GLU A 80 -16.96 -6.42 1.17
CA GLU A 80 -17.89 -7.55 1.08
C GLU A 80 -18.19 -7.83 -0.41
N LYS A 81 -17.75 -9.01 -0.89
CA LYS A 81 -18.17 -9.68 -2.14
C LYS A 81 -17.81 -9.07 -3.50
N GLU A 82 -17.03 -7.99 -3.59
CA GLU A 82 -16.57 -7.44 -4.89
C GLU A 82 -15.29 -8.10 -5.45
N TYR A 83 -14.49 -8.74 -4.59
CA TYR A 83 -13.19 -9.29 -4.97
C TYR A 83 -13.05 -10.74 -4.52
N VAL A 84 -12.38 -11.56 -5.33
CA VAL A 84 -12.01 -12.95 -4.94
C VAL A 84 -10.97 -12.96 -3.82
N LEU A 85 -10.05 -11.99 -3.81
CA LEU A 85 -9.09 -11.82 -2.72
C LEU A 85 -9.68 -10.90 -1.66
N ASP A 86 -10.21 -11.50 -0.61
CA ASP A 86 -10.87 -10.87 0.54
C ASP A 86 -10.20 -11.25 1.87
N GLU A 87 -10.81 -10.83 2.98
CA GLU A 87 -10.29 -11.04 4.32
C GLU A 87 -10.07 -12.50 4.73
N GLU A 88 -10.72 -13.47 4.07
CA GLU A 88 -10.51 -14.90 4.36
C GLU A 88 -9.10 -15.35 4.00
N PHE A 89 -8.41 -14.64 3.10
CA PHE A 89 -7.04 -14.96 2.70
C PHE A 89 -5.98 -14.38 3.63
N ILE A 90 -6.36 -13.51 4.59
CA ILE A 90 -5.42 -12.95 5.56
C ILE A 90 -4.74 -14.08 6.34
N GLY A 91 -3.44 -13.96 6.53
CA GLY A 91 -2.58 -14.97 7.16
C GLY A 91 -2.01 -15.99 6.19
N SER A 92 -2.41 -16.01 4.92
CA SER A 92 -1.85 -16.90 3.90
C SER A 92 -0.47 -16.41 3.43
N ASP A 93 0.43 -17.33 3.13
CA ASP A 93 1.66 -17.03 2.40
C ASP A 93 1.35 -16.90 0.90
N VAL A 94 1.84 -15.83 0.28
CA VAL A 94 1.52 -15.49 -1.10
C VAL A 94 2.74 -15.10 -1.90
N LEU A 95 2.70 -15.40 -3.21
CA LEU A 95 3.62 -14.87 -4.21
C LEU A 95 2.86 -13.91 -5.13
N THR A 96 3.32 -12.67 -5.21
CA THR A 96 2.70 -11.61 -6.00
C THR A 96 3.58 -11.30 -7.21
N LYS A 97 3.07 -11.52 -8.42
CA LYS A 97 3.75 -11.13 -9.67
C LYS A 97 3.37 -9.70 -10.04
N LEU A 98 4.36 -8.83 -10.19
CA LEU A 98 4.18 -7.41 -10.48
C LEU A 98 4.20 -7.12 -11.98
N VAL A 99 3.63 -5.97 -12.37
CA VAL A 99 3.58 -5.49 -13.77
C VAL A 99 4.94 -5.30 -14.43
N ASN A 100 6.00 -5.10 -13.64
CA ASN A 100 7.37 -5.01 -14.15
C ASN A 100 8.07 -6.39 -14.26
N GLY A 101 7.37 -7.48 -13.97
CA GLY A 101 7.90 -8.84 -14.00
C GLY A 101 8.56 -9.32 -12.69
N ASN A 102 8.74 -8.45 -11.69
CA ASN A 102 9.28 -8.85 -10.39
C ASN A 102 8.27 -9.67 -9.58
N GLU A 103 8.78 -10.42 -8.60
CA GLU A 103 7.98 -11.22 -7.69
C GLU A 103 8.24 -10.78 -6.25
N ILE A 104 7.17 -10.70 -5.46
CA ILE A 104 7.23 -10.40 -4.03
C ILE A 104 6.50 -11.50 -3.28
N GLU A 105 7.22 -12.22 -2.44
CA GLU A 105 6.66 -13.21 -1.51
C GLU A 105 6.42 -12.61 -0.13
N GLY A 106 5.37 -13.01 0.56
CA GLY A 106 5.18 -12.60 1.95
C GLY A 106 3.88 -13.11 2.52
N ARG A 107 3.69 -12.87 3.82
CA ARG A 107 2.45 -13.24 4.48
C ARG A 107 1.42 -12.15 4.30
N LEU A 108 0.24 -12.47 3.76
CA LEU A 108 -0.83 -11.50 3.56
C LEU A 108 -1.36 -11.02 4.92
N ILE A 109 -1.21 -9.74 5.23
CA ILE A 109 -1.62 -9.17 6.54
C ILE A 109 -2.71 -8.12 6.42
N LYS A 110 -2.92 -7.57 5.21
CA LYS A 110 -3.94 -6.56 4.99
C LYS A 110 -4.39 -6.55 3.54
N ILE A 111 -5.67 -6.31 3.32
CA ILE A 111 -6.27 -6.20 2.00
C ILE A 111 -7.22 -5.01 2.06
N THR A 112 -7.17 -4.16 1.04
CA THR A 112 -8.15 -3.12 0.80
C THR A 112 -8.66 -3.20 -0.63
N ARG A 113 -9.53 -2.27 -0.99
CA ARG A 113 -10.00 -2.11 -2.37
C ARG A 113 -8.85 -1.89 -3.35
N ASP A 114 -7.90 -1.02 -3.00
CA ASP A 114 -6.88 -0.57 -3.94
C ASP A 114 -5.50 -1.19 -3.70
N GLU A 115 -5.26 -1.75 -2.52
CA GLU A 115 -3.92 -2.17 -2.09
C GLU A 115 -3.96 -3.49 -1.31
N VAL A 116 -2.84 -4.19 -1.31
CA VAL A 116 -2.58 -5.38 -0.47
C VAL A 116 -1.30 -5.18 0.32
N GLY A 117 -1.32 -5.58 1.59
CA GLY A 117 -0.20 -5.50 2.51
C GLY A 117 0.34 -6.89 2.82
N LEU A 118 1.63 -7.09 2.55
CA LEU A 118 2.38 -8.31 2.85
C LEU A 118 3.38 -8.05 3.97
N ALA A 119 3.53 -8.98 4.91
CA ALA A 119 4.61 -8.98 5.88
C ALA A 119 5.83 -9.72 5.32
N GLN A 120 7.00 -9.11 5.46
CA GLN A 120 8.32 -9.69 5.16
C GLN A 120 9.26 -9.41 6.33
N GLY A 121 9.36 -10.35 7.27
CA GLY A 121 10.14 -10.16 8.50
C GLY A 121 9.60 -9.00 9.34
N ASN A 122 10.40 -7.97 9.58
CA ASN A 122 10.01 -6.76 10.32
C ASN A 122 9.48 -5.62 9.44
N LYS A 123 9.37 -5.86 8.13
CA LYS A 123 8.85 -4.89 7.15
C LYS A 123 7.47 -5.30 6.69
N ALA A 124 6.76 -4.32 6.17
CA ALA A 124 5.59 -4.58 5.37
C ALA A 124 5.71 -3.95 3.98
N VAL A 125 5.21 -4.69 3.00
CA VAL A 125 5.18 -4.30 1.59
C VAL A 125 3.74 -4.05 1.20
N ILE A 126 3.43 -2.83 0.80
CA ILE A 126 2.13 -2.40 0.32
C ILE A 126 2.18 -2.38 -1.20
N ILE A 127 1.33 -3.15 -1.84
CA ILE A 127 1.30 -3.31 -3.29
C ILE A 127 -0.06 -2.82 -3.79
N PRO A 128 -0.10 -1.75 -4.61
CA PRO A 128 -1.32 -1.38 -5.31
C PRO A 128 -1.80 -2.53 -6.19
N ARG A 129 -3.09 -2.89 -6.13
CA ARG A 129 -3.66 -3.99 -6.91
C ARG A 129 -3.43 -3.83 -8.41
N ARG A 130 -3.46 -2.60 -8.91
CA ARG A 130 -3.15 -2.24 -10.31
C ARG A 130 -1.70 -2.55 -10.73
N SER A 131 -0.80 -2.71 -9.77
CA SER A 131 0.60 -3.07 -9.98
C SER A 131 0.83 -4.59 -9.93
N ILE A 132 -0.23 -5.37 -9.70
CA ILE A 132 -0.21 -6.84 -9.61
C ILE A 132 -0.76 -7.42 -10.92
N LEU A 133 0.00 -8.32 -11.54
CA LEU A 133 -0.49 -9.15 -12.65
C LEU A 133 -1.32 -10.32 -12.12
N TYR A 134 -0.81 -11.02 -11.12
CA TYR A 134 -1.53 -12.09 -10.41
C TYR A 134 -0.91 -12.33 -9.03
N LEU A 135 -1.68 -13.00 -8.17
CA LEU A 135 -1.26 -13.45 -6.85
C LEU A 135 -1.53 -14.96 -6.72
N LYS A 136 -0.53 -15.70 -6.23
CA LYS A 136 -0.62 -17.14 -5.94
C LYS A 136 -0.66 -17.34 -4.43
N ILE A 137 -1.61 -18.13 -3.95
CA ILE A 137 -1.64 -18.61 -2.57
C ILE A 137 -0.71 -19.82 -2.47
N LEU A 138 0.28 -19.76 -1.58
CA LEU A 138 1.27 -20.81 -1.37
C LEU A 138 0.91 -21.72 -0.19
N GLY A 139 0.28 -21.17 0.85
CA GLY A 139 -0.08 -21.90 2.07
C GLY A 139 -0.75 -20.99 3.12
N ARG A 140 -1.10 -21.55 4.29
CA ARG A 140 -1.66 -20.84 5.45
C ARG A 140 -0.89 -21.20 6.73
#